data_AF-A0AAE2QS74-F1
#
_entry.id   AF-A0AAE2QS74-F1
#
_cell.length_a   1.000
_cell.length_b   1.000
_cell.length_c   1.000
_cell.angle_alpha   90.00
_cell.angle_beta   90.00
_cell.angle_gamma   90.00
#
_symmetry.space_group_name_H-M   'P 1'
#
loop_
_entity.id
_entity.type
_entity.pdbx_description
1 polymer ?
#
loop_
_entity_poly.entity_id
_entity_poly.type
_entity_poly.pdbx_seq_one_letter_code
_entity_poly.pdbx_strand_id
1 'polypeptide(L)'
;MIGWQTIADLVQAIPELAESSVREVQPIADLLQDQLDVPQTIADVVQNEVLAELSLGELNLEQYDLSAIPGLIDAPLETFQDWQQSVIDQIPGLADVPFVNFPNPIMEQGVVVGMVDVVFGPAEGDRTNTISGSYVEGFNVPCQTDCAHLEMAQPELVEGTQWISGKYQQVQGGRGALASANGGLEPTGRHPFGNAFKVAVLETDEASGTAETGLYFRMCVRNAFVDLGCTPYFIGPIPWLPIQEEGMVFLGQIKEGLSTTDSAEVAAAKGIDPQTGEPSPTPTPVARTSSSPGIATGGFINPAPGYPITSSFGYRTHPIHGDRRLHTGTDLGTPNGTIIRAADGGQVTFAGISGSLTSGYGRLVIIDHGNGSETYYAHLRGFFVQQGDIIAQGDPVGRANSSGGSTGPHLHFEIRQNGQPQNPMNYLS
;
A
#
# COMPACT_ATOMS: atom_id res chain seq x y z
N MET A 1 -4.14 15.58 22.13
CA MET A 1 -2.79 16.18 22.29
C MET A 1 -2.57 16.92 23.61
N ILE A 2 -3.58 17.63 24.12
CA ILE A 2 -3.37 18.79 25.01
C ILE A 2 -2.94 18.45 26.45
N GLY A 3 -3.31 17.29 27.01
CA GLY A 3 -3.04 16.99 28.42
C GLY A 3 -1.56 16.70 28.78
N TRP A 4 -0.69 16.54 27.79
CA TRP A 4 0.62 15.90 27.95
C TRP A 4 1.78 16.77 27.45
N GLN A 5 1.51 17.85 26.71
CA GLN A 5 2.57 18.71 26.20
C GLN A 5 3.00 19.71 27.27
N THR A 6 4.30 19.78 27.51
CA THR A 6 4.93 20.74 28.41
C THR A 6 5.56 21.90 27.62
N ILE A 7 6.07 22.92 28.33
CA ILE A 7 6.86 23.99 27.72
C ILE A 7 8.13 23.41 27.08
N ALA A 8 8.75 22.41 27.70
CA ALA A 8 9.92 21.72 27.16
C ALA A 8 9.62 21.02 25.82
N ASP A 9 8.51 20.29 25.75
CA ASP A 9 8.08 19.59 24.53
C ASP A 9 7.82 20.58 23.39
N LEU A 10 7.21 21.71 23.73
CA LEU A 10 6.92 22.77 22.76
C LEU A 10 8.21 23.36 22.17
N VAL A 11 9.24 23.59 22.97
CA VAL A 11 10.55 24.07 22.50
C VAL A 11 11.31 22.98 21.74
N GLN A 12 11.16 21.71 22.12
CA GLN A 12 11.73 20.61 21.35
C GLN A 12 11.11 20.51 19.95
N ALA A 13 9.79 20.68 19.84
CA ALA A 13 9.09 20.69 18.57
C ALA A 13 9.37 21.97 17.75
N ILE A 14 9.56 23.11 18.42
CA ILE A 14 9.77 24.42 17.81
C ILE A 14 11.02 25.08 18.42
N PRO A 15 12.24 24.71 17.97
CA PRO A 15 13.48 25.20 18.58
C PRO A 15 13.63 26.72 18.57
N GLU A 16 13.08 27.40 17.56
CA GLU A 16 13.11 28.86 17.43
C GLU A 16 12.36 29.57 18.56
N LEU A 17 11.43 28.88 19.23
CA LEU A 17 10.66 29.43 20.35
C LEU A 17 11.56 29.76 21.54
N ALA A 18 12.69 29.07 21.71
CA ALA A 18 13.65 29.33 22.78
C ALA A 18 14.16 30.78 22.79
N GLU A 19 14.28 31.40 21.61
CA GLU A 19 14.78 32.78 21.44
C GLU A 19 13.70 33.85 21.71
N SER A 20 12.44 33.44 21.85
CA SER A 20 11.32 34.37 22.04
C SER A 20 11.22 34.84 23.50
N SER A 21 10.72 36.06 23.70
CA SER A 21 10.39 36.53 25.05
C SER A 21 9.13 35.83 25.54
N VAL A 22 9.11 35.45 26.82
CA VAL A 22 7.91 34.87 27.47
C VAL A 22 6.68 35.75 27.26
N ARG A 23 6.84 37.09 27.32
CA ARG A 23 5.73 38.05 27.17
C ARG A 23 5.18 38.15 25.75
N GLU A 24 5.93 37.70 24.75
CA GLU A 24 5.51 37.75 23.34
C GLU A 24 4.73 36.50 22.95
N VAL A 25 4.83 35.43 23.74
CA VAL A 25 4.11 34.18 23.54
C VAL A 25 3.03 34.06 24.60
N GLN A 26 1.89 34.70 24.32
CA GLN A 26 0.81 34.92 25.30
C GLN A 26 0.38 33.64 26.05
N PRO A 27 0.20 32.46 25.42
CA PRO A 27 -0.17 31.25 26.15
C PRO A 27 0.87 30.85 27.21
N ILE A 28 2.16 31.02 26.92
CA ILE A 28 3.25 30.70 27.86
C ILE A 28 3.31 31.74 28.98
N ALA A 29 3.08 33.02 28.68
CA ALA A 29 2.99 34.07 29.70
C ALA A 29 1.85 33.79 30.69
N ASP A 30 0.68 33.40 30.18
CA ASP A 30 -0.51 33.12 30.99
C ASP A 30 -0.35 31.84 31.83
N LEU A 31 0.38 30.83 31.32
CA LEU A 31 0.74 29.64 32.10
C LEU A 31 1.69 29.96 33.27
N LEU A 32 2.55 30.97 33.09
CA LEU A 32 3.54 31.38 34.09
C LEU A 32 3.03 32.50 35.01
N GLN A 33 1.79 32.96 34.87
CA GLN A 33 1.27 34.16 35.56
C GLN A 33 1.31 34.07 37.10
N ASP A 34 1.23 32.86 37.66
CA ASP A 34 1.23 32.62 39.11
C ASP A 34 2.65 32.43 39.69
N GLN A 35 3.69 32.52 38.86
CA GLN A 35 5.08 32.37 39.29
C GLN A 35 5.67 33.70 39.76
N LEU A 36 6.36 33.67 40.90
CA LEU A 36 6.95 34.87 41.53
C LEU A 36 8.16 35.43 40.78
N ASP A 37 8.88 34.59 40.03
CA ASP A 37 10.11 34.94 39.31
C ASP A 37 10.07 34.34 37.90
N VAL A 38 9.37 35.05 36.99
CA VAL A 38 9.18 34.61 35.60
C VAL A 38 10.42 34.98 34.77
N PRO A 39 11.12 34.00 34.16
CA PRO A 39 12.24 34.27 33.27
C PRO A 39 11.85 35.16 32.07
N GLN A 40 12.82 35.89 31.51
CA GLN A 40 12.53 36.81 30.40
C GLN A 40 12.41 36.10 29.05
N THR A 41 13.16 35.01 28.87
CA THR A 41 13.22 34.22 27.64
C THR A 41 12.71 32.81 27.86
N ILE A 42 12.17 32.20 26.81
CA ILE A 42 11.69 30.81 26.89
C ILE A 42 12.86 29.83 27.07
N ALA A 43 14.05 30.14 26.54
CA ALA A 43 15.28 29.40 26.80
C ALA A 43 15.62 29.29 28.29
N ASP A 44 15.35 30.33 29.08
CA ASP A 44 15.57 30.31 30.53
C ASP A 44 14.47 29.55 31.27
N VAL A 45 13.24 29.55 30.75
CA VAL A 45 12.12 28.75 31.28
C VAL A 45 12.42 27.26 31.18
N VAL A 46 12.91 26.79 30.03
CA VAL A 46 13.23 25.36 29.83
C VAL A 46 14.48 24.89 30.57
N GLN A 47 15.34 25.79 31.04
CA GLN A 47 16.46 25.45 31.93
C GLN A 47 16.02 25.20 33.38
N ASN A 48 14.82 25.62 33.75
CA ASN A 48 14.25 25.39 35.07
C ASN A 48 13.40 24.11 35.06
N GLU A 49 13.85 23.07 35.78
CA GLU A 49 13.19 21.75 35.83
C GLU A 49 11.71 21.78 36.21
N VAL A 50 11.27 22.79 36.98
CA VAL A 50 9.86 22.90 37.39
C VAL A 50 9.03 23.63 36.34
N LEU A 51 9.55 24.71 35.78
CA LEU A 51 8.81 25.51 34.78
C LEU A 51 8.75 24.81 33.43
N ALA A 52 9.82 24.09 33.06
CA ALA A 52 9.91 23.32 31.82
C ALA A 52 8.78 22.28 31.70
N GLU A 53 8.39 21.69 32.83
CA GLU A 53 7.39 20.60 32.92
C GLU A 53 5.94 21.10 33.11
N LEU A 54 5.70 22.41 33.10
CA LEU A 54 4.34 22.93 33.21
C LEU A 54 3.52 22.53 31.98
N SER A 55 2.37 21.91 32.24
CA SER A 55 1.52 21.37 31.19
C SER A 55 0.68 22.46 30.55
N LEU A 56 0.67 22.50 29.21
CA LEU A 56 -0.23 23.35 28.44
C LEU A 56 -1.71 22.96 28.63
N GLY A 57 -1.98 21.75 29.13
CA GLY A 57 -3.32 21.30 29.46
C GLY A 57 -3.97 22.00 30.66
N GLU A 58 -3.20 22.79 31.41
CA GLU A 58 -3.71 23.66 32.49
C GLU A 58 -4.39 24.94 31.95
N LEU A 59 -4.19 25.25 30.66
CA LEU A 59 -4.80 26.40 29.99
C LEU A 59 -6.10 26.01 29.30
N ASN A 60 -7.05 26.95 29.26
CA ASN A 60 -8.14 26.90 28.29
C ASN A 60 -7.61 27.31 26.91
N LEU A 61 -7.08 26.37 26.14
CA LEU A 61 -6.44 26.67 24.85
C LEU A 61 -7.40 27.20 23.78
N GLU A 62 -8.72 27.02 23.94
CA GLU A 62 -9.73 27.54 23.00
C GLU A 62 -9.75 29.08 22.90
N GLN A 63 -9.14 29.78 23.86
CA GLN A 63 -9.09 31.24 23.88
C GLN A 63 -7.94 31.84 23.08
N TYR A 64 -7.04 31.02 22.53
CA TYR A 64 -5.89 31.48 21.77
C TYR A 64 -5.98 31.04 20.30
N ASP A 65 -5.62 31.95 19.39
CA ASP A 65 -5.40 31.59 17.99
C ASP A 65 -4.19 30.66 17.84
N LEU A 66 -4.18 29.77 16.83
CA LEU A 66 -3.04 28.89 16.56
C LEU A 66 -1.73 29.66 16.25
N SER A 67 -1.84 30.90 15.80
CA SER A 67 -0.70 31.79 15.59
C SER A 67 -0.15 32.44 16.87
N ALA A 68 -0.79 32.24 18.03
CA ALA A 68 -0.35 32.81 19.31
C ALA A 68 0.96 32.19 19.81
N ILE A 69 1.32 31.00 19.30
CA ILE A 69 2.64 30.40 19.48
C ILE A 69 3.36 30.47 18.12
N PRO A 70 4.43 31.28 17.98
CA PRO A 70 5.19 31.36 16.75
C PRO A 70 5.72 29.99 16.31
N GLY A 71 5.60 29.67 15.02
CA GLY A 71 6.07 28.41 14.44
C GLY A 71 5.15 27.21 14.68
N LEU A 72 4.09 27.33 15.49
CA LEU A 72 3.20 26.19 15.81
C LEU A 72 2.45 25.65 14.60
N ILE A 73 2.03 26.53 13.68
CA ILE A 73 1.28 26.16 12.47
C ILE A 73 2.15 25.33 11.51
N ASP A 74 3.45 25.61 11.48
CA ASP A 74 4.40 24.99 10.54
C ASP A 74 5.14 23.79 11.16
N ALA A 75 4.98 23.55 12.46
CA ALA A 75 5.61 22.46 13.18
C ALA A 75 5.03 21.10 12.76
N PRO A 76 5.85 20.14 12.30
CA PRO A 76 5.35 18.82 11.95
C PRO A 76 4.73 18.12 13.16
N LEU A 77 3.56 17.51 12.98
CA LEU A 77 2.85 16.84 14.08
C LEU A 77 3.72 15.77 14.75
N GLU A 78 4.60 15.12 13.99
CA GLU A 78 5.45 14.05 14.50
C GLU A 78 6.51 14.48 15.51
N THR A 79 6.78 15.79 15.64
CA THR A 79 7.78 16.31 16.57
C THR A 79 7.23 16.52 17.98
N PHE A 80 5.92 16.44 18.17
CA PHE A 80 5.27 16.61 19.47
C PHE A 80 5.24 15.28 20.24
N GLN A 81 5.44 15.33 21.56
CA GLN A 81 5.49 14.11 22.36
C GLN A 81 4.14 13.37 22.32
N ASP A 82 4.17 12.03 22.20
CA ASP A 82 2.96 11.19 22.26
C ASP A 82 1.84 11.60 21.28
N TRP A 83 2.19 12.29 20.19
CA TRP A 83 1.23 12.72 19.17
C TRP A 83 0.42 11.54 18.62
N GLN A 84 1.02 10.34 18.55
CA GLN A 84 0.35 9.10 18.10
C GLN A 84 -0.76 8.63 19.04
N GLN A 85 -0.74 9.06 20.31
CA GLN A 85 -1.76 8.71 21.30
C GLN A 85 -2.95 9.69 21.29
N SER A 86 -2.88 10.74 20.46
CA SER A 86 -3.99 11.67 20.28
C SER A 86 -5.01 11.11 19.30
N VAL A 87 -6.23 10.89 19.78
CA VAL A 87 -7.32 10.40 18.96
C VAL A 87 -7.86 11.55 18.10
N ILE A 88 -8.27 11.26 16.85
CA ILE A 88 -8.72 12.26 15.87
C ILE A 88 -9.93 13.07 16.39
N ASP A 89 -10.83 12.44 17.16
CA ASP A 89 -11.99 13.09 17.79
C ASP A 89 -11.61 14.12 18.87
N GLN A 90 -10.39 14.05 19.39
CA GLN A 90 -9.83 15.00 20.35
C GLN A 90 -9.14 16.19 19.69
N ILE A 91 -9.14 16.28 18.36
CA ILE A 91 -8.57 17.39 17.61
C ILE A 91 -9.73 18.21 17.03
N PRO A 92 -10.05 19.39 17.61
CA PRO A 92 -11.18 20.21 17.19
C PRO A 92 -11.15 20.51 15.70
N GLY A 93 -12.28 20.27 15.02
CA GLY A 93 -12.43 20.52 13.59
C GLY A 93 -11.75 19.50 12.68
N LEU A 94 -10.78 18.71 13.15
CA LEU A 94 -10.10 17.72 12.29
C LEU A 94 -11.05 16.58 11.87
N ALA A 95 -11.97 16.18 12.76
CA ALA A 95 -13.04 15.24 12.43
C ALA A 95 -14.01 15.79 11.36
N ASP A 96 -14.06 17.12 11.19
CA ASP A 96 -14.93 17.82 10.24
C ASP A 96 -14.19 18.19 8.94
N VAL A 97 -12.86 18.02 8.86
CA VAL A 97 -12.08 18.31 7.65
C VAL A 97 -12.33 17.21 6.61
N PRO A 98 -12.97 17.52 5.48
CA PRO A 98 -13.13 16.56 4.40
C PRO A 98 -11.77 16.15 3.87
N PHE A 99 -11.58 14.85 3.64
CA PHE A 99 -10.29 14.25 3.30
C PHE A 99 -9.62 14.86 2.04
N VAL A 100 -10.40 15.45 1.13
CA VAL A 100 -9.91 16.18 -0.06
C VAL A 100 -9.02 17.37 0.28
N ASN A 101 -9.12 17.89 1.51
CA ASN A 101 -8.34 19.02 2.00
C ASN A 101 -7.04 18.61 2.73
N PHE A 102 -6.69 17.32 2.75
CA PHE A 102 -5.44 16.85 3.34
C PHE A 102 -4.23 17.15 2.42
N PRO A 103 -3.08 17.58 2.97
CA PRO A 103 -1.95 18.11 2.20
C PRO A 103 -1.19 17.08 1.34
N ASN A 104 -1.33 15.78 1.64
CA ASN A 104 -0.74 14.69 0.85
C ASN A 104 -1.84 13.78 0.29
N PRO A 105 -1.98 13.65 -1.04
CA PRO A 105 -2.93 12.72 -1.63
C PRO A 105 -2.48 11.27 -1.40
N ILE A 106 -3.38 10.43 -0.88
CA ILE A 106 -3.22 8.95 -0.71
C ILE A 106 -3.11 8.22 -2.07
N MET A 107 -2.95 8.95 -3.18
CA MET A 107 -2.90 8.43 -4.55
C MET A 107 -1.70 7.51 -4.84
N GLU A 108 -0.69 7.42 -3.98
CA GLU A 108 0.45 6.52 -4.20
C GLU A 108 0.12 5.02 -4.09
N GLN A 109 -1.09 4.63 -3.65
CA GLN A 109 -1.46 3.22 -3.44
C GLN A 109 -2.46 2.62 -4.46
N GLY A 110 -2.84 3.33 -5.52
CA GLY A 110 -3.76 2.79 -6.54
C GLY A 110 -5.19 2.58 -6.01
N VAL A 111 -5.63 3.45 -5.09
CA VAL A 111 -6.99 3.51 -4.56
C VAL A 111 -7.90 4.20 -5.57
N VAL A 112 -8.96 3.53 -6.03
CA VAL A 112 -10.00 4.15 -6.86
C VAL A 112 -10.93 4.93 -5.95
N VAL A 113 -11.17 6.19 -6.30
CA VAL A 113 -12.17 7.05 -5.69
C VAL A 113 -13.37 7.07 -6.63
N GLY A 114 -14.57 6.84 -6.09
CA GLY A 114 -15.82 6.94 -6.82
C GLY A 114 -16.64 8.14 -6.37
N MET A 115 -17.60 8.55 -7.19
CA MET A 115 -18.62 9.55 -6.83
C MET A 115 -19.95 8.84 -6.65
N VAL A 116 -20.66 9.16 -5.57
CA VAL A 116 -22.02 8.65 -5.33
C VAL A 116 -23.00 9.42 -6.20
N ASP A 117 -23.82 8.69 -6.95
CA ASP A 117 -24.93 9.25 -7.71
C ASP A 117 -26.14 9.43 -6.78
N VAL A 118 -26.67 8.31 -6.29
CA VAL A 118 -27.93 8.25 -5.53
C VAL A 118 -27.78 7.30 -4.34
N VAL A 119 -28.45 7.61 -3.23
CA VAL A 119 -28.57 6.75 -2.06
C VAL A 119 -29.96 6.11 -2.01
N PHE A 120 -30.01 4.78 -2.00
CA PHE A 120 -31.27 4.03 -1.94
C PHE A 120 -31.49 3.35 -0.60
N GLY A 121 -32.73 3.39 -0.10
CA GLY A 121 -33.16 2.70 1.10
C GLY A 121 -33.35 1.19 0.93
N PRO A 122 -33.77 0.49 2.00
CA PRO A 122 -33.94 -0.97 2.00
C PRO A 122 -35.13 -1.46 1.17
N ALA A 123 -35.98 -0.59 0.62
CA ALA A 123 -37.10 -1.03 -0.22
C ALA A 123 -36.64 -1.69 -1.54
N GLU A 124 -35.37 -1.51 -1.92
CA GLU A 124 -34.77 -2.09 -3.11
C GLU A 124 -34.55 -3.60 -3.01
N GLY A 125 -34.55 -4.27 -4.16
CA GLY A 125 -34.31 -5.71 -4.30
C GLY A 125 -33.64 -6.07 -5.63
N ASP A 126 -33.20 -7.31 -5.76
CA ASP A 126 -32.63 -7.91 -6.97
C ASP A 126 -31.51 -7.08 -7.66
N ARG A 127 -30.55 -6.58 -6.87
CA ARG A 127 -29.36 -5.87 -7.37
C ARG A 127 -28.24 -6.84 -7.71
N THR A 128 -27.74 -6.79 -8.95
CA THR A 128 -26.73 -7.73 -9.45
C THR A 128 -25.43 -7.08 -9.89
N ASN A 129 -25.42 -5.77 -10.15
CA ASN A 129 -24.23 -5.01 -10.56
C ASN A 129 -23.48 -4.44 -9.35
N THR A 130 -23.20 -5.30 -8.37
CA THR A 130 -22.66 -4.86 -7.09
C THR A 130 -21.14 -4.77 -7.12
N ILE A 131 -20.58 -3.88 -6.30
CA ILE A 131 -19.13 -3.75 -6.05
C ILE A 131 -18.75 -4.09 -4.62
N SER A 132 -19.70 -4.51 -3.78
CA SER A 132 -19.50 -4.91 -2.38
C SER A 132 -19.47 -6.42 -2.19
N GLY A 133 -18.69 -6.88 -1.22
CA GLY A 133 -18.68 -8.27 -0.81
C GLY A 133 -17.59 -8.60 0.21
N SER A 134 -16.90 -9.70 -0.01
CA SER A 134 -15.76 -10.13 0.80
C SER A 134 -14.65 -10.67 -0.09
N TYR A 135 -13.50 -10.92 0.52
CA TYR A 135 -12.46 -11.66 -0.19
C TYR A 135 -12.86 -13.13 -0.43
N VAL A 136 -13.63 -13.75 0.47
CA VAL A 136 -14.02 -15.16 0.32
C VAL A 136 -15.03 -15.36 -0.82
N GLU A 137 -16.03 -14.49 -0.90
CA GLU A 137 -17.15 -14.62 -1.84
C GLU A 137 -16.95 -13.77 -3.12
N GLY A 138 -15.99 -12.85 -3.09
CA GLY A 138 -15.79 -11.83 -4.12
C GLY A 138 -16.54 -10.54 -3.80
N PHE A 139 -16.32 -9.51 -4.62
CA PHE A 139 -16.88 -8.17 -4.42
C PHE A 139 -18.05 -7.85 -5.34
N ASN A 140 -18.59 -8.83 -6.07
CA ASN A 140 -19.76 -8.62 -6.93
C ASN A 140 -20.91 -9.53 -6.45
N VAL A 141 -21.16 -9.54 -5.14
CA VAL A 141 -22.17 -10.40 -4.53
C VAL A 141 -23.55 -9.78 -4.74
N PRO A 142 -24.48 -10.43 -5.46
CA PRO A 142 -25.81 -9.88 -5.70
C PRO A 142 -26.62 -9.77 -4.41
N CYS A 143 -27.50 -8.77 -4.32
CA CYS A 143 -28.46 -8.60 -3.25
C CYS A 143 -29.89 -8.88 -3.74
N GLN A 144 -30.67 -9.64 -2.98
CA GLN A 144 -32.04 -10.04 -3.37
C GLN A 144 -33.12 -9.21 -2.68
N THR A 145 -33.00 -8.97 -1.38
CA THR A 145 -33.98 -8.26 -0.54
C THR A 145 -33.28 -7.29 0.39
N ASP A 146 -33.98 -6.24 0.81
CA ASP A 146 -33.45 -5.22 1.73
C ASP A 146 -32.16 -4.56 1.22
N CYS A 147 -32.11 -4.28 -0.09
CA CYS A 147 -30.89 -3.88 -0.80
C CYS A 147 -30.61 -2.37 -0.70
N ALA A 148 -30.59 -1.83 0.51
CA ALA A 148 -30.08 -0.48 0.74
C ALA A 148 -28.65 -0.35 0.17
N HIS A 149 -28.38 0.69 -0.63
CA HIS A 149 -27.10 0.80 -1.33
C HIS A 149 -26.80 2.22 -1.81
N LEU A 150 -25.55 2.41 -2.21
CA LEU A 150 -25.08 3.57 -2.94
C LEU A 150 -24.93 3.21 -4.42
N GLU A 151 -25.50 3.99 -5.33
CA GLU A 151 -25.19 3.90 -6.76
C GLU A 151 -24.04 4.84 -7.11
N MET A 152 -23.10 4.39 -7.94
CA MET A 152 -21.91 5.16 -8.29
C MET A 152 -22.07 5.85 -9.65
N ALA A 153 -21.70 7.13 -9.75
CA ALA A 153 -21.71 7.92 -10.98
C ALA A 153 -20.35 7.91 -11.72
N GLN A 154 -19.25 7.93 -10.97
CA GLN A 154 -17.90 8.06 -11.54
C GLN A 154 -16.88 7.26 -10.72
N PRO A 155 -15.69 6.95 -11.28
CA PRO A 155 -15.32 7.07 -12.70
C PRO A 155 -16.13 6.10 -13.61
N GLU A 156 -16.03 6.23 -14.94
CA GLU A 156 -16.70 5.35 -15.93
C GLU A 156 -16.56 3.85 -15.60
N LEU A 157 -15.44 3.47 -14.98
CA LEU A 157 -15.17 2.12 -14.50
C LEU A 157 -16.21 1.55 -13.50
N VAL A 158 -16.85 2.42 -12.71
CA VAL A 158 -17.80 2.03 -11.65
C VAL A 158 -19.18 2.65 -11.84
N GLU A 159 -19.40 3.37 -12.92
CA GLU A 159 -20.68 3.99 -13.24
C GLU A 159 -21.82 2.93 -13.26
N GLY A 160 -22.91 3.22 -12.55
CA GLY A 160 -24.08 2.35 -12.42
C GLY A 160 -23.87 1.12 -11.54
N THR A 161 -22.74 1.01 -10.82
CA THR A 161 -22.51 -0.08 -9.87
C THR A 161 -23.09 0.23 -8.49
N GLN A 162 -23.47 -0.82 -7.75
CA GLN A 162 -24.09 -0.71 -6.43
C GLN A 162 -23.15 -1.14 -5.30
N TRP A 163 -22.90 -0.26 -4.33
CA TRP A 163 -22.30 -0.65 -3.05
C TRP A 163 -23.41 -0.97 -2.05
N ILE A 164 -23.68 -2.27 -1.86
CA ILE A 164 -24.73 -2.77 -0.96
C ILE A 164 -24.35 -2.55 0.51
N SER A 165 -25.35 -2.22 1.33
CA SER A 165 -25.21 -2.09 2.78
C SER A 165 -24.89 -3.42 3.47
N GLY A 166 -23.80 -3.40 4.24
CA GLY A 166 -23.37 -4.49 5.10
C GLY A 166 -24.28 -4.71 6.31
N LYS A 167 -25.13 -3.73 6.65
CA LYS A 167 -26.14 -3.89 7.70
C LYS A 167 -27.19 -4.92 7.29
N TYR A 168 -27.60 -4.92 6.02
CA TYR A 168 -28.69 -5.77 5.52
C TYR A 168 -28.18 -7.03 4.80
N GLN A 169 -26.95 -7.01 4.27
CA GLN A 169 -26.35 -8.16 3.60
C GLN A 169 -25.07 -8.65 4.33
N GLN A 170 -25.10 -9.91 4.72
CA GLN A 170 -23.94 -10.67 5.17
C GLN A 170 -23.42 -11.54 4.02
N VAL A 171 -22.10 -11.70 3.96
CA VAL A 171 -21.37 -12.51 2.97
C VAL A 171 -20.41 -13.45 3.68
N GLN A 172 -19.99 -14.53 3.02
CA GLN A 172 -19.01 -15.45 3.58
C GLN A 172 -17.70 -14.72 3.86
N GLY A 173 -17.08 -15.01 5.00
CA GLY A 173 -15.94 -14.26 5.51
C GLY A 173 -15.04 -15.09 6.42
N GLY A 174 -13.83 -14.56 6.66
CA GLY A 174 -12.81 -15.23 7.45
C GLY A 174 -12.19 -16.46 6.78
N ARG A 175 -11.21 -17.07 7.44
CA ARG A 175 -10.56 -18.32 7.00
C ARG A 175 -10.22 -19.24 8.18
N GLY A 176 -10.17 -20.55 7.90
CA GLY A 176 -9.64 -21.54 8.84
C GLY A 176 -10.55 -21.79 10.04
N ALA A 177 -9.97 -22.32 11.12
CA ALA A 177 -10.72 -22.65 12.33
C ALA A 177 -11.39 -21.40 12.95
N LEU A 178 -10.76 -20.23 12.82
CA LEU A 178 -11.32 -18.97 13.32
C LEU A 178 -12.54 -18.49 12.54
N ALA A 179 -12.66 -18.78 11.24
CA ALA A 179 -13.88 -18.51 10.49
C ALA A 179 -15.06 -19.31 11.03
N SER A 180 -14.88 -20.63 11.12
CA SER A 180 -15.92 -21.55 11.57
C SER A 180 -16.35 -21.28 13.01
N ALA A 181 -15.39 -20.91 13.88
CA ALA A 181 -15.68 -20.57 15.27
C ALA A 181 -16.47 -19.26 15.43
N ASN A 182 -16.44 -18.37 14.44
CA ASN A 182 -17.08 -17.05 14.47
C ASN A 182 -18.20 -16.91 13.43
N GLY A 183 -18.83 -18.01 13.06
CA GLY A 183 -20.01 -18.02 12.17
C GLY A 183 -19.72 -17.85 10.69
N GLY A 184 -18.48 -17.54 10.29
CA GLY A 184 -18.04 -17.52 8.89
C GLY A 184 -18.72 -16.47 8.01
N LEU A 185 -19.41 -15.50 8.60
CA LEU A 185 -20.12 -14.42 7.91
C LEU A 185 -19.60 -13.05 8.38
N GLU A 186 -19.59 -12.10 7.46
CA GLU A 186 -19.24 -10.71 7.71
C GLU A 186 -20.14 -9.78 6.89
N PRO A 187 -20.32 -8.51 7.30
CA PRO A 187 -21.02 -7.53 6.49
C PRO A 187 -20.37 -7.39 5.10
N THR A 188 -21.19 -7.29 4.06
CA THR A 188 -20.72 -6.93 2.71
C THR A 188 -20.07 -5.54 2.75
N GLY A 189 -19.01 -5.34 1.99
CA GLY A 189 -18.31 -4.06 2.00
C GLY A 189 -17.10 -4.01 1.07
N ARG A 190 -16.22 -3.04 1.31
CA ARG A 190 -15.02 -2.76 0.52
C ARG A 190 -13.79 -2.63 1.41
N HIS A 191 -12.63 -2.64 0.76
CA HIS A 191 -11.32 -2.53 1.40
C HIS A 191 -10.52 -1.37 0.77
N PRO A 192 -10.94 -0.12 1.02
CA PRO A 192 -10.29 1.05 0.41
C PRO A 192 -8.82 1.20 0.78
N PHE A 193 -8.43 0.71 1.96
CA PHE A 193 -7.09 0.91 2.53
C PHE A 193 -6.39 -0.43 2.84
N GLY A 194 -6.70 -1.46 2.05
CA GLY A 194 -6.19 -2.82 2.27
C GLY A 194 -7.06 -3.62 3.24
N ASN A 195 -6.53 -4.75 3.70
CA ASN A 195 -7.29 -5.79 4.39
C ASN A 195 -7.14 -5.77 5.93
N ALA A 196 -6.61 -4.67 6.48
CA ALA A 196 -6.55 -4.47 7.92
C ALA A 196 -7.97 -4.29 8.50
N PHE A 197 -8.83 -3.60 7.76
CA PHE A 197 -10.20 -3.33 8.11
C PHE A 197 -11.09 -3.29 6.86
N LYS A 198 -12.38 -3.56 7.05
CA LYS A 198 -13.42 -3.46 6.04
C LYS A 198 -14.24 -2.19 6.30
N VAL A 199 -14.58 -1.48 5.24
CA VAL A 199 -15.58 -0.41 5.28
C VAL A 199 -16.90 -0.98 4.76
N ALA A 200 -17.96 -0.86 5.53
CA ALA A 200 -19.31 -1.24 5.13
C ALA A 200 -20.24 -0.04 5.23
N VAL A 201 -21.16 0.08 4.26
CA VAL A 201 -22.31 0.97 4.38
C VAL A 201 -23.25 0.37 5.42
N LEU A 202 -23.72 1.18 6.35
CA LEU A 202 -24.59 0.77 7.45
C LEU A 202 -26.03 1.17 7.15
N GLU A 203 -26.39 2.39 7.54
CA GLU A 203 -27.69 2.99 7.30
C GLU A 203 -27.64 3.87 6.06
N THR A 204 -28.78 3.94 5.37
CA THR A 204 -29.00 4.84 4.24
C THR A 204 -30.27 5.64 4.52
N ASP A 205 -30.22 6.94 4.31
CA ASP A 205 -31.38 7.83 4.32
C ASP A 205 -31.58 8.40 2.90
N GLU A 206 -32.45 7.73 2.15
CA GLU A 206 -32.84 8.12 0.80
C GLU A 206 -33.50 9.51 0.76
N ALA A 207 -34.16 9.96 1.84
CA ALA A 207 -34.81 11.26 1.85
C ALA A 207 -33.81 12.42 1.96
N SER A 208 -32.68 12.21 2.64
CA SER A 208 -31.61 13.19 2.77
C SER A 208 -30.44 12.96 1.81
N GLY A 209 -30.42 11.84 1.08
CA GLY A 209 -29.32 11.45 0.20
C GLY A 209 -28.04 11.15 0.98
N THR A 210 -28.15 10.60 2.20
CA THR A 210 -26.99 10.36 3.07
C THR A 210 -26.87 8.90 3.48
N ALA A 211 -25.65 8.45 3.78
CA ALA A 211 -25.40 7.12 4.32
C ALA A 211 -24.31 7.14 5.39
N GLU A 212 -24.46 6.27 6.38
CA GLU A 212 -23.44 6.03 7.40
C GLU A 212 -22.54 4.88 6.98
N THR A 213 -21.25 4.97 7.33
CA THR A 213 -20.31 3.86 7.15
C THR A 213 -19.71 3.42 8.47
N GLY A 214 -19.29 2.16 8.52
CA GLY A 214 -18.64 1.57 9.68
C GLY A 214 -17.37 0.83 9.29
N LEU A 215 -16.35 0.95 10.15
CA LEU A 215 -15.18 0.10 10.10
C LEU A 215 -15.44 -1.21 10.84
N TYR A 216 -15.04 -2.30 10.21
CA TYR A 216 -14.99 -3.62 10.82
C TYR A 216 -13.57 -4.17 10.78
N PHE A 217 -13.16 -4.83 11.86
CA PHE A 217 -11.84 -5.42 12.01
C PHE A 217 -11.94 -6.94 12.17
N ARG A 218 -10.85 -7.61 11.82
CA ARG A 218 -10.70 -9.07 11.96
C ARG A 218 -9.46 -9.39 12.78
N MET A 219 -9.43 -10.59 13.35
CA MET A 219 -8.28 -11.13 14.04
C MET A 219 -7.72 -12.32 13.25
N CYS A 220 -6.41 -12.32 13.04
CA CYS A 220 -5.71 -13.43 12.41
C CYS A 220 -4.70 -14.04 13.40
N VAL A 221 -4.70 -15.36 13.53
CA VAL A 221 -3.73 -16.07 14.37
C VAL A 221 -2.91 -17.00 13.48
N ARG A 222 -1.71 -16.54 13.15
CA ARG A 222 -0.72 -17.28 12.38
C ARG A 222 0.63 -17.20 13.06
N ASN A 223 1.19 -18.35 13.42
CA ASN A 223 2.57 -18.47 13.85
C ASN A 223 3.23 -19.69 13.16
N ALA A 224 4.53 -19.87 13.35
CA ALA A 224 5.30 -20.91 12.67
C ALA A 224 4.83 -22.36 12.96
N PHE A 225 3.99 -22.57 13.97
CA PHE A 225 3.56 -23.90 14.41
C PHE A 225 2.03 -24.10 14.32
N VAL A 226 1.25 -23.02 14.25
CA VAL A 226 -0.22 -23.04 14.24
C VAL A 226 -0.75 -21.91 13.33
N ASP A 227 -1.51 -22.28 12.31
CA ASP A 227 -2.31 -21.37 11.49
C ASP A 227 -3.80 -21.66 11.76
N LEU A 228 -4.44 -20.80 12.56
CA LEU A 228 -5.88 -20.90 12.83
C LEU A 228 -6.71 -20.10 11.81
N GLY A 229 -6.04 -19.41 10.88
CA GLY A 229 -6.64 -18.52 9.90
C GLY A 229 -7.02 -17.16 10.48
N CYS A 230 -8.13 -16.61 9.98
CA CYS A 230 -8.65 -15.30 10.37
C CYS A 230 -10.14 -15.40 10.69
N THR A 231 -10.61 -14.63 11.65
CA THR A 231 -12.05 -14.42 11.83
C THR A 231 -12.63 -13.71 10.59
N PRO A 232 -13.95 -13.76 10.37
CA PRO A 232 -14.62 -12.75 9.54
C PRO A 232 -14.39 -11.36 10.14
N TYR A 233 -14.70 -10.30 9.40
CA TYR A 233 -14.70 -8.94 9.96
C TYR A 233 -15.87 -8.77 10.93
N PHE A 234 -15.61 -9.00 12.22
CA PHE A 234 -16.62 -9.13 13.28
C PHE A 234 -16.52 -8.05 14.37
N ILE A 235 -15.40 -7.33 14.45
CA ILE A 235 -15.19 -6.29 15.46
C ILE A 235 -15.64 -4.96 14.86
N GLY A 236 -16.74 -4.40 15.35
CA GLY A 236 -17.36 -3.17 14.84
C GLY A 236 -18.89 -3.20 14.96
N PRO A 237 -19.61 -2.29 14.30
CA PRO A 237 -19.07 -1.17 13.52
C PRO A 237 -18.49 -0.08 14.42
N ILE A 238 -17.30 0.41 14.07
CA ILE A 238 -16.83 1.71 14.56
C ILE A 238 -17.32 2.76 13.55
N PRO A 239 -18.10 3.78 13.97
CA PRO A 239 -18.57 4.83 13.07
C PRO A 239 -17.41 5.42 12.26
N TRP A 240 -17.64 5.60 10.97
CA TRP A 240 -16.68 6.13 10.02
C TRP A 240 -17.28 7.30 9.23
N LEU A 241 -16.58 7.75 8.19
CA LEU A 241 -16.96 8.91 7.40
C LEU A 241 -18.38 8.76 6.84
N PRO A 242 -19.26 9.75 7.07
CA PRO A 242 -20.56 9.78 6.43
C PRO A 242 -20.40 10.01 4.93
N ILE A 243 -21.41 9.57 4.18
CA ILE A 243 -21.49 9.69 2.73
C ILE A 243 -22.72 10.53 2.39
N GLN A 244 -22.60 11.31 1.32
CA GLN A 244 -23.69 12.08 0.74
C GLN A 244 -23.71 11.88 -0.78
N GLU A 245 -24.88 11.99 -1.40
CA GLU A 245 -25.04 12.11 -2.85
C GLU A 245 -24.12 13.19 -3.43
N GLU A 246 -23.64 12.96 -4.65
CA GLU A 246 -22.59 13.73 -5.33
C GLU A 246 -21.24 13.78 -4.59
N GLY A 247 -21.12 13.08 -3.46
CA GLY A 247 -19.92 12.99 -2.65
C GLY A 247 -18.92 11.94 -3.14
N MET A 248 -17.64 12.15 -2.81
CA MET A 248 -16.58 11.19 -3.12
C MET A 248 -16.46 10.11 -2.05
N VAL A 249 -16.23 8.87 -2.49
CA VAL A 249 -16.05 7.70 -1.63
C VAL A 249 -14.82 6.90 -2.06
N PHE A 250 -14.11 6.32 -1.10
CA PHE A 250 -12.99 5.44 -1.39
C PHE A 250 -13.51 4.03 -1.70
N LEU A 251 -13.31 3.58 -2.94
CA LEU A 251 -13.70 2.25 -3.37
C LEU A 251 -12.59 1.23 -3.17
N GLY A 252 -11.33 1.67 -3.10
CA GLY A 252 -10.17 0.77 -3.09
C GLY A 252 -9.82 0.27 -4.48
N GLN A 253 -9.27 -0.92 -4.59
CA GLN A 253 -8.92 -1.45 -5.91
C GLN A 253 -10.18 -1.90 -6.67
N ILE A 254 -10.42 -1.29 -7.84
CA ILE A 254 -11.39 -1.73 -8.84
C ILE A 254 -10.60 -2.09 -10.11
N LYS A 255 -10.92 -3.21 -10.77
CA LYS A 255 -10.25 -3.64 -12.01
C LYS A 255 -11.15 -3.40 -13.21
N GLU A 256 -10.61 -2.82 -14.29
CA GLU A 256 -11.26 -2.69 -15.60
C GLU A 256 -11.69 -4.06 -16.15
N GLY A 257 -12.94 -4.16 -16.63
CA GLY A 257 -13.46 -5.32 -17.35
C GLY A 257 -14.36 -6.29 -16.57
N LEU A 258 -14.90 -5.92 -15.41
CA LEU A 258 -15.81 -6.79 -14.62
C LEU A 258 -17.27 -6.75 -15.14
N SER A 259 -17.46 -7.17 -16.39
CA SER A 259 -18.74 -7.72 -16.85
C SER A 259 -18.75 -9.21 -16.52
N THR A 260 -19.74 -9.63 -15.73
CA THR A 260 -20.31 -11.00 -15.63
C THR A 260 -19.35 -12.18 -15.92
N THR A 261 -18.97 -12.92 -14.87
CA THR A 261 -18.43 -14.31 -14.81
C THR A 261 -16.99 -14.64 -14.40
N ASP A 262 -16.07 -13.70 -14.20
CA ASP A 262 -14.68 -14.09 -13.82
C ASP A 262 -14.29 -13.75 -12.37
N SER A 263 -14.81 -14.55 -11.44
CA SER A 263 -14.53 -14.47 -10.00
C SER A 263 -13.52 -15.57 -9.58
N ALA A 264 -12.23 -15.40 -9.86
CA ALA A 264 -11.08 -16.00 -9.13
C ALA A 264 -9.74 -15.85 -9.88
N GLU A 265 -9.74 -16.01 -11.21
CA GLU A 265 -8.51 -16.11 -12.01
C GLU A 265 -7.73 -14.79 -12.13
N VAL A 266 -8.43 -13.65 -12.14
CA VAL A 266 -7.81 -12.33 -12.34
C VAL A 266 -7.17 -11.78 -11.05
N ALA A 267 -7.56 -12.28 -9.87
CA ALA A 267 -6.92 -11.94 -8.60
C ALA A 267 -5.56 -12.63 -8.44
N ALA A 268 -5.46 -13.91 -8.82
CA ALA A 268 -4.22 -14.66 -8.85
C ALA A 268 -3.14 -14.04 -9.77
N ALA A 269 -3.54 -13.32 -10.82
CA ALA A 269 -2.62 -12.70 -11.78
C ALA A 269 -1.85 -11.47 -11.27
N LYS A 270 -2.12 -10.96 -10.06
CA LYS A 270 -1.46 -9.77 -9.47
C LYS A 270 -0.83 -9.97 -8.09
N GLY A 271 -0.67 -11.22 -7.63
CA GLY A 271 0.03 -11.52 -6.35
C GLY A 271 -0.75 -11.15 -5.08
N ILE A 272 -2.06 -10.91 -5.20
CA ILE A 272 -2.97 -10.67 -4.08
C ILE A 272 -3.91 -11.86 -4.05
N ASP A 273 -3.95 -12.57 -2.92
CA ASP A 273 -4.83 -13.73 -2.78
C ASP A 273 -6.30 -13.22 -2.77
N PRO A 274 -7.13 -13.64 -3.74
CA PRO A 274 -8.54 -13.23 -3.84
C PRO A 274 -9.31 -13.42 -2.55
N GLN A 275 -8.93 -14.42 -1.73
CA GLN A 275 -9.58 -14.79 -0.47
C GLN A 275 -9.08 -14.02 0.75
N THR A 276 -7.99 -13.24 0.65
CA THR A 276 -7.40 -12.57 1.82
C THR A 276 -7.16 -11.07 1.65
N GLY A 277 -7.04 -10.55 0.42
CA GLY A 277 -6.71 -9.14 0.16
C GLY A 277 -5.32 -8.70 0.59
N GLU A 278 -4.54 -9.65 1.13
CA GLU A 278 -3.16 -9.51 1.54
C GLU A 278 -2.30 -9.67 0.26
N PRO A 279 -1.11 -9.05 0.17
CA PRO A 279 -0.06 -9.61 -0.67
C PRO A 279 0.03 -11.08 -0.29
N SER A 280 -0.22 -11.99 -1.23
CA SER A 280 -0.28 -13.42 -0.93
C SER A 280 0.95 -13.77 -0.09
N PRO A 281 0.83 -14.41 1.10
CA PRO A 281 1.99 -15.10 1.63
C PRO A 281 2.45 -15.98 0.47
N THR A 282 3.72 -15.84 0.08
CA THR A 282 4.36 -16.67 -0.92
C THR A 282 3.75 -18.05 -0.78
N PRO A 283 2.96 -18.55 -1.76
CA PRO A 283 2.44 -19.89 -1.63
C PRO A 283 3.69 -20.75 -1.40
N THR A 284 3.70 -21.56 -0.35
CA THR A 284 4.55 -22.75 -0.37
C THR A 284 4.21 -23.38 -1.72
N PRO A 285 5.14 -23.39 -2.70
CA PRO A 285 4.73 -23.75 -4.04
C PRO A 285 4.34 -25.21 -3.98
N VAL A 286 3.05 -25.49 -4.18
CA VAL A 286 2.73 -26.68 -4.95
C VAL A 286 3.42 -26.39 -6.27
N ALA A 287 4.53 -27.11 -6.51
CA ALA A 287 5.28 -27.04 -7.74
C ALA A 287 4.26 -26.96 -8.88
N ARG A 288 4.23 -25.82 -9.60
CA ARG A 288 3.54 -25.79 -10.89
C ARG A 288 4.30 -26.80 -11.71
N THR A 289 3.74 -27.99 -11.86
CA THR A 289 4.03 -28.84 -12.99
C THR A 289 3.47 -28.10 -14.20
N SER A 290 4.25 -27.15 -14.71
CA SER A 290 4.15 -26.74 -16.09
C SER A 290 4.19 -28.02 -16.93
N SER A 291 3.30 -28.11 -17.91
CA SER A 291 3.09 -29.28 -18.76
C SER A 291 4.27 -29.57 -19.72
N SER A 292 5.42 -28.93 -19.49
CA SER A 292 6.72 -29.29 -20.08
C SER A 292 7.73 -29.33 -18.93
N PRO A 293 8.47 -30.43 -18.74
CA PRO A 293 9.45 -30.49 -17.66
C PRO A 293 10.47 -29.36 -17.88
N GLY A 294 10.80 -28.60 -16.82
CA GLY A 294 11.78 -27.51 -16.81
C GLY A 294 13.22 -27.99 -17.06
N ILE A 295 13.39 -28.77 -18.13
CA ILE A 295 14.64 -29.33 -18.60
C ILE A 295 15.30 -28.24 -19.41
N ALA A 296 16.47 -27.81 -18.95
CA ALA A 296 17.35 -26.97 -19.75
C ALA A 296 17.71 -27.69 -21.05
N THR A 297 17.51 -26.99 -22.16
CA THR A 297 17.86 -27.49 -23.48
C THR A 297 19.30 -27.15 -23.84
N GLY A 298 19.90 -26.16 -23.16
CA GLY A 298 21.19 -25.57 -23.50
C GLY A 298 21.13 -24.60 -24.69
N GLY A 299 19.94 -24.41 -25.29
CA GLY A 299 19.69 -23.35 -26.26
C GLY A 299 19.03 -22.18 -25.54
N PHE A 300 19.50 -20.95 -25.79
CA PHE A 300 18.96 -19.75 -25.14
C PHE A 300 18.20 -18.89 -26.14
N ILE A 301 16.94 -18.58 -25.87
CA ILE A 301 16.18 -17.61 -26.66
C ILE A 301 16.49 -16.19 -26.20
N ASN A 302 16.28 -15.21 -27.08
CA ASN A 302 16.33 -13.80 -26.71
C ASN A 302 15.25 -13.48 -25.63
N PRO A 303 15.65 -13.01 -24.43
CA PRO A 303 14.72 -12.74 -23.33
C PRO A 303 13.84 -11.49 -23.53
N ALA A 304 14.19 -10.63 -24.50
CA ALA A 304 13.43 -9.44 -24.89
C ALA A 304 13.43 -9.30 -26.44
N PRO A 305 12.68 -10.14 -27.16
CA PRO A 305 12.71 -10.18 -28.62
C PRO A 305 12.22 -8.86 -29.23
N GLY A 306 12.90 -8.40 -30.29
CA GLY A 306 12.56 -7.18 -31.02
C GLY A 306 13.18 -5.89 -30.47
N TYR A 307 13.93 -5.95 -29.37
CA TYR A 307 14.60 -4.79 -28.79
C TYR A 307 16.09 -4.72 -29.16
N PRO A 308 16.63 -3.51 -29.40
CA PRO A 308 18.02 -3.33 -29.82
C PRO A 308 18.99 -3.55 -28.65
N ILE A 309 20.21 -3.98 -28.98
CA ILE A 309 21.33 -3.96 -28.03
C ILE A 309 21.78 -2.51 -27.86
N THR A 310 21.69 -2.00 -26.63
CA THR A 310 22.14 -0.64 -26.28
C THR A 310 23.56 -0.64 -25.74
N SER A 311 24.02 -1.77 -25.19
CA SER A 311 25.41 -1.94 -24.75
C SER A 311 25.81 -3.41 -24.73
N SER A 312 26.94 -3.74 -25.36
CA SER A 312 27.44 -5.10 -25.46
C SER A 312 28.25 -5.54 -24.23
N PHE A 313 28.40 -6.85 -24.06
CA PHE A 313 29.36 -7.46 -23.13
C PHE A 313 30.80 -7.03 -23.42
N GLY A 314 31.62 -6.87 -22.36
CA GLY A 314 33.05 -6.60 -22.46
C GLY A 314 33.54 -5.37 -21.68
N TYR A 315 34.85 -5.11 -21.75
CA TYR A 315 35.44 -3.96 -21.04
C TYR A 315 34.98 -2.64 -21.65
N ARG A 316 34.34 -1.81 -20.84
CA ARG A 316 33.92 -0.44 -21.21
C ARG A 316 34.19 0.54 -20.08
N THR A 317 34.18 1.82 -20.41
CA THR A 317 34.10 2.87 -19.39
C THR A 317 32.70 2.85 -18.77
N HIS A 318 32.62 2.73 -17.44
CA HIS A 318 31.36 2.65 -16.73
C HIS A 318 30.59 3.98 -16.88
N PRO A 319 29.34 3.99 -17.37
CA PRO A 319 28.63 5.22 -17.68
C PRO A 319 28.33 6.09 -16.44
N ILE A 320 28.29 5.48 -15.25
CA ILE A 320 28.01 6.18 -13.98
C ILE A 320 29.30 6.52 -13.21
N HIS A 321 30.36 5.70 -13.34
CA HIS A 321 31.54 5.78 -12.46
C HIS A 321 32.80 6.26 -13.19
N GLY A 322 32.79 6.29 -14.53
CA GLY A 322 33.88 6.82 -15.34
C GLY A 322 35.14 5.94 -15.41
N ASP A 323 35.17 4.80 -14.72
CA ASP A 323 36.29 3.88 -14.70
C ASP A 323 36.08 2.68 -15.63
N ARG A 324 37.18 2.07 -16.09
CA ARG A 324 37.13 0.95 -17.03
C ARG A 324 36.77 -0.33 -16.28
N ARG A 325 35.57 -0.85 -16.52
CA ARG A 325 35.05 -2.07 -15.89
C ARG A 325 34.55 -3.07 -16.92
N LEU A 326 34.56 -4.34 -16.55
CA LEU A 326 33.93 -5.39 -17.34
C LEU A 326 32.42 -5.25 -17.24
N HIS A 327 31.75 -5.09 -18.37
CA HIS A 327 30.31 -5.26 -18.48
C HIS A 327 30.00 -6.75 -18.61
N THR A 328 29.44 -7.33 -17.55
CA THR A 328 29.25 -8.78 -17.38
C THR A 328 28.05 -9.35 -18.11
N GLY A 329 27.28 -8.50 -18.78
CA GLY A 329 26.11 -8.87 -19.58
C GLY A 329 25.96 -8.02 -20.84
N THR A 330 24.80 -8.12 -21.47
CA THR A 330 24.36 -7.29 -22.59
C THR A 330 23.11 -6.53 -22.18
N ASP A 331 23.07 -5.23 -22.50
CA ASP A 331 21.93 -4.37 -22.25
C ASP A 331 21.03 -4.34 -23.49
N LEU A 332 19.74 -4.65 -23.31
CA LEU A 332 18.70 -4.57 -24.33
C LEU A 332 17.78 -3.38 -24.02
N GLY A 333 17.67 -2.42 -24.94
CA GLY A 333 16.90 -1.19 -24.77
C GLY A 333 15.39 -1.45 -24.85
N THR A 334 14.73 -1.51 -23.70
CA THR A 334 13.30 -1.85 -23.59
C THR A 334 12.50 -0.72 -22.94
N PRO A 335 11.28 -0.41 -23.41
CA PRO A 335 10.35 0.45 -22.67
C PRO A 335 10.06 -0.08 -21.26
N ASN A 336 9.74 0.83 -20.33
CA ASN A 336 9.31 0.46 -18.98
C ASN A 336 8.09 -0.47 -19.05
N GLY A 337 8.14 -1.57 -18.29
CA GLY A 337 7.04 -2.53 -18.19
C GLY A 337 7.11 -3.67 -19.21
N THR A 338 8.08 -3.67 -20.13
CA THR A 338 8.29 -4.75 -21.11
C THR A 338 8.43 -6.10 -20.40
N ILE A 339 7.69 -7.12 -20.85
CA ILE A 339 7.76 -8.48 -20.29
C ILE A 339 9.09 -9.12 -20.70
N ILE A 340 9.84 -9.59 -19.70
CA ILE A 340 11.09 -10.33 -19.87
C ILE A 340 10.80 -11.82 -19.70
N ARG A 341 11.43 -12.65 -20.54
CA ARG A 341 11.21 -14.10 -20.60
C ARG A 341 12.46 -14.90 -20.24
N ALA A 342 12.27 -16.08 -19.68
CA ALA A 342 13.34 -17.03 -19.38
C ALA A 342 14.01 -17.48 -20.69
N ALA A 343 15.34 -17.33 -20.75
CA ALA A 343 16.11 -17.67 -21.94
C ALA A 343 16.22 -19.19 -22.15
N ASP A 344 16.20 -20.01 -21.09
CA ASP A 344 16.10 -21.47 -21.15
C ASP A 344 15.34 -21.98 -19.90
N GLY A 345 14.93 -23.25 -19.89
CA GLY A 345 14.28 -23.87 -18.74
C GLY A 345 15.26 -24.12 -17.58
N GLY A 346 14.79 -24.04 -16.33
CA GLY A 346 15.65 -24.23 -15.17
C GLY A 346 14.95 -23.92 -13.84
N GLN A 347 15.75 -23.87 -12.77
CA GLN A 347 15.30 -23.50 -11.43
C GLN A 347 15.71 -22.06 -11.09
N VAL A 348 14.77 -21.25 -10.62
CA VAL A 348 15.06 -19.90 -10.12
C VAL A 348 15.85 -20.02 -8.82
N THR A 349 17.12 -19.59 -8.82
CA THR A 349 17.98 -19.62 -7.63
C THR A 349 17.97 -18.32 -6.85
N PHE A 350 17.48 -17.22 -7.45
CA PHE A 350 17.32 -15.92 -6.78
C PHE A 350 16.23 -15.08 -7.46
N ALA A 351 15.41 -14.40 -6.67
CA ALA A 351 14.50 -13.36 -7.13
C ALA A 351 14.36 -12.30 -6.02
N GLY A 352 14.94 -11.11 -6.20
CA GLY A 352 15.00 -10.11 -5.13
C GLY A 352 15.82 -8.88 -5.47
N ILE A 353 16.10 -8.05 -4.46
CA ILE A 353 16.97 -6.87 -4.60
C ILE A 353 18.42 -7.31 -4.40
N SER A 354 19.29 -7.00 -5.38
CA SER A 354 20.73 -7.22 -5.33
C SER A 354 21.46 -5.88 -5.47
N GLY A 355 22.04 -5.40 -4.37
CA GLY A 355 22.52 -4.02 -4.23
C GLY A 355 21.43 -3.10 -3.66
N SER A 356 21.05 -2.05 -4.38
CA SER A 356 20.01 -1.07 -4.00
C SER A 356 19.11 -0.74 -5.21
N LEU A 357 18.00 -0.04 -4.99
CA LEU A 357 17.18 0.50 -6.08
C LEU A 357 17.88 1.60 -6.89
N THR A 358 19.03 2.10 -6.43
CA THR A 358 19.83 3.16 -7.09
C THR A 358 21.27 2.72 -7.43
N SER A 359 21.68 1.49 -7.11
CA SER A 359 23.03 0.98 -7.40
C SER A 359 23.06 -0.55 -7.55
N GLY A 360 24.06 -1.09 -8.25
CA GLY A 360 24.16 -2.53 -8.53
C GLY A 360 23.10 -3.01 -9.50
N TYR A 361 22.69 -4.28 -9.39
CA TYR A 361 21.70 -4.90 -10.29
C TYR A 361 20.26 -4.41 -10.06
N GLY A 362 19.97 -3.83 -8.88
CA GLY A 362 18.61 -3.48 -8.51
C GLY A 362 17.77 -4.73 -8.31
N ARG A 363 16.60 -4.79 -8.95
CA ARG A 363 15.77 -6.01 -8.92
C ARG A 363 16.31 -7.02 -9.92
N LEU A 364 16.65 -8.22 -9.42
CA LEU A 364 17.35 -9.27 -10.14
C LEU A 364 16.62 -10.63 -10.01
N VAL A 365 16.58 -11.38 -11.12
CA VAL A 365 16.26 -12.81 -11.16
C VAL A 365 17.48 -13.59 -11.63
N ILE A 366 17.76 -14.74 -11.02
CA ILE A 366 18.79 -15.71 -11.44
C ILE A 366 18.12 -17.08 -11.65
N ILE A 367 18.41 -17.72 -12.77
CA ILE A 367 17.95 -19.08 -13.10
C ILE A 367 19.17 -19.98 -13.28
N ASP A 368 19.24 -21.09 -12.55
CA ASP A 368 20.16 -22.20 -12.78
C ASP A 368 19.52 -23.22 -13.72
N HIS A 369 20.20 -23.52 -14.82
CA HIS A 369 19.73 -24.45 -15.84
C HIS A 369 20.19 -25.90 -15.58
N GLY A 370 20.95 -26.17 -14.51
CA GLY A 370 21.34 -27.54 -14.12
C GLY A 370 22.40 -28.19 -15.02
N ASN A 371 22.87 -27.48 -16.05
CA ASN A 371 23.98 -27.86 -16.94
C ASN A 371 25.25 -27.02 -16.68
N GLY A 372 25.32 -26.38 -15.51
CA GLY A 372 26.39 -25.45 -15.14
C GLY A 372 26.24 -24.05 -15.75
N SER A 373 25.13 -23.77 -16.45
CA SER A 373 24.82 -22.42 -16.92
C SER A 373 23.79 -21.74 -16.03
N GLU A 374 23.93 -20.42 -15.89
CA GLU A 374 22.99 -19.55 -15.18
C GLU A 374 22.63 -18.34 -16.05
N THR A 375 21.41 -17.84 -15.92
CA THR A 375 20.98 -16.59 -16.55
C THR A 375 20.55 -15.54 -15.52
N TYR A 376 20.94 -14.29 -15.76
CA TYR A 376 20.68 -13.15 -14.87
C TYR A 376 19.81 -12.12 -15.60
N TYR A 377 18.78 -11.59 -14.92
CA TYR A 377 17.84 -10.61 -15.46
C TYR A 377 17.70 -9.44 -14.48
N ALA A 378 18.35 -8.31 -14.78
CA ALA A 378 18.48 -7.19 -13.85
C ALA A 378 17.69 -5.93 -14.28
N HIS A 379 17.71 -4.91 -13.42
CA HIS A 379 17.04 -3.62 -13.59
C HIS A 379 15.51 -3.69 -13.68
N LEU A 380 14.90 -4.74 -13.11
CA LEU A 380 13.46 -5.01 -13.23
C LEU A 380 12.59 -4.02 -12.41
N ARG A 381 11.30 -3.90 -12.79
CA ARG A 381 10.25 -3.25 -11.99
C ARG A 381 9.70 -4.18 -10.91
N GLY A 382 9.62 -5.47 -11.23
CA GLY A 382 9.02 -6.51 -10.40
C GLY A 382 9.17 -7.88 -11.07
N PHE A 383 8.84 -8.93 -10.32
CA PHE A 383 9.06 -10.33 -10.68
C PHE A 383 7.74 -11.03 -10.99
N PHE A 384 7.77 -12.03 -11.87
CA PHE A 384 6.68 -12.99 -12.06
C PHE A 384 7.01 -14.37 -11.48
N VAL A 385 8.23 -14.52 -10.93
CA VAL A 385 8.78 -15.77 -10.40
C VAL A 385 9.41 -15.52 -9.03
N GLN A 386 9.61 -16.60 -8.27
CA GLN A 386 10.25 -16.61 -6.95
C GLN A 386 11.36 -17.67 -6.87
N GLN A 387 12.25 -17.55 -5.88
CA GLN A 387 13.29 -18.56 -5.64
C GLN A 387 12.67 -19.95 -5.42
N GLY A 388 13.22 -20.96 -6.09
CA GLY A 388 12.78 -22.35 -6.05
C GLY A 388 11.90 -22.76 -7.24
N ASP A 389 11.32 -21.81 -7.99
CA ASP A 389 10.43 -22.11 -9.11
C ASP A 389 11.16 -22.88 -10.22
N ILE A 390 10.51 -23.90 -10.77
CA ILE A 390 10.93 -24.58 -12.00
C ILE A 390 10.16 -23.95 -13.15
N ILE A 391 10.87 -23.38 -14.11
CA ILE A 391 10.29 -22.66 -15.24
C ILE A 391 10.80 -23.21 -16.57
N ALA A 392 9.98 -23.10 -17.60
CA ALA A 392 10.32 -23.48 -18.96
C ALA A 392 10.92 -22.30 -19.73
N GLN A 393 11.64 -22.61 -20.80
CA GLN A 393 12.09 -21.60 -21.76
C GLN A 393 10.90 -20.77 -22.27
N GLY A 394 11.03 -19.45 -22.28
CA GLY A 394 9.99 -18.52 -22.72
C GLY A 394 9.00 -18.08 -21.65
N ASP A 395 9.03 -18.69 -20.46
CA ASP A 395 8.17 -18.29 -19.35
C ASP A 395 8.47 -16.86 -18.90
N PRO A 396 7.45 -16.06 -18.55
CA PRO A 396 7.65 -14.69 -18.09
C PRO A 396 8.35 -14.67 -16.73
N VAL A 397 9.44 -13.89 -16.61
CA VAL A 397 10.25 -13.78 -15.38
C VAL A 397 10.07 -12.45 -14.65
N GLY A 398 9.76 -11.37 -15.38
CA GLY A 398 9.54 -10.06 -14.77
C GLY A 398 9.25 -8.96 -15.79
N ARG A 399 9.29 -7.71 -15.35
CA ARG A 399 9.11 -6.52 -16.20
C ARG A 399 10.34 -5.62 -16.18
N ALA A 400 10.79 -5.13 -17.32
CA ALA A 400 11.92 -4.21 -17.42
C ALA A 400 11.62 -2.83 -16.81
N ASN A 401 12.65 -2.16 -16.26
CA ASN A 401 12.61 -0.80 -15.73
C ASN A 401 14.02 -0.19 -15.70
N SER A 402 14.25 0.75 -14.79
CA SER A 402 15.52 1.40 -14.52
C SER A 402 15.89 1.33 -13.03
N SER A 403 15.67 0.17 -12.37
CA SER A 403 16.11 -0.01 -10.97
C SER A 403 17.59 -0.32 -10.89
N GLY A 404 18.27 0.04 -9.81
CA GLY A 404 19.72 -0.20 -9.64
C GLY A 404 20.58 0.85 -10.33
N GLY A 405 21.81 0.49 -10.69
CA GLY A 405 22.78 1.35 -11.37
C GLY A 405 22.48 1.54 -12.87
N SER A 406 21.29 2.01 -13.20
CA SER A 406 20.82 2.20 -14.58
C SER A 406 20.65 3.67 -14.93
N THR A 407 20.92 4.04 -16.20
CA THR A 407 20.75 5.40 -16.74
C THR A 407 19.43 5.59 -17.51
N GLY A 408 18.64 4.52 -17.67
CA GLY A 408 17.36 4.54 -18.36
C GLY A 408 16.76 3.13 -18.53
N PRO A 409 15.50 2.99 -18.94
CA PRO A 409 14.84 1.69 -19.05
C PRO A 409 15.57 0.72 -19.99
N HIS A 410 16.01 -0.42 -19.47
CA HIS A 410 16.62 -1.52 -20.23
C HIS A 410 16.59 -2.83 -19.44
N LEU A 411 16.80 -3.95 -20.13
CA LEU A 411 17.15 -5.23 -19.50
C LEU A 411 18.66 -5.39 -19.54
N HIS A 412 19.28 -5.60 -18.38
CA HIS A 412 20.64 -6.13 -18.30
C HIS A 412 20.58 -7.65 -18.18
N PHE A 413 21.10 -8.36 -19.18
CA PHE A 413 21.03 -9.81 -19.30
C PHE A 413 22.43 -10.44 -19.28
N GLU A 414 22.64 -11.43 -18.41
CA GLU A 414 23.88 -12.20 -18.40
C GLU A 414 23.62 -13.68 -18.66
N ILE A 415 24.60 -14.33 -19.28
CA ILE A 415 24.76 -15.78 -19.27
C ILE A 415 26.07 -16.07 -18.55
N ARG A 416 26.03 -16.95 -17.54
CA ARG A 416 27.23 -17.44 -16.85
C ARG A 416 27.39 -18.92 -17.09
N GLN A 417 28.63 -19.36 -17.27
CA GLN A 417 28.98 -20.77 -17.31
C GLN A 417 29.96 -21.05 -16.17
N ASN A 418 29.59 -21.98 -15.27
CA ASN A 418 30.35 -22.31 -14.06
C ASN A 418 30.73 -21.06 -13.25
N GLY A 419 29.77 -20.13 -13.09
CA GLY A 419 29.94 -18.87 -12.39
C GLY A 419 30.71 -17.78 -13.15
N GLN A 420 31.23 -18.04 -14.34
CA GLN A 420 31.97 -17.06 -15.15
C GLN A 420 31.07 -16.39 -16.20
N PRO A 421 30.97 -15.04 -16.23
CA PRO A 421 30.23 -14.31 -17.24
C PRO A 421 30.71 -14.62 -18.66
N GLN A 422 29.77 -14.93 -19.55
CA GLN A 422 29.98 -15.16 -20.97
C GLN A 422 29.31 -14.04 -21.78
N ASN A 423 29.76 -13.82 -23.01
CA ASN A 423 29.07 -12.92 -23.92
C ASN A 423 27.72 -13.54 -24.33
N PRO A 424 26.56 -12.97 -23.93
CA PRO A 424 25.26 -13.57 -24.24
C PRO A 424 25.01 -13.74 -25.73
N MET A 425 25.59 -12.86 -26.56
CA MET A 425 25.38 -12.88 -28.01
C MET A 425 25.97 -14.12 -28.72
N ASN A 426 26.82 -14.90 -28.04
CA ASN A 426 27.33 -16.16 -28.57
C ASN A 426 26.39 -17.36 -28.32
N TYR A 427 25.35 -17.17 -27.49
CA TYR A 427 24.49 -18.24 -26.97
C TYR A 427 23.02 -18.05 -27.36
N LEU A 428 22.61 -16.81 -27.63
CA LEU A 428 21.24 -16.50 -28.06
C LEU A 428 20.99 -16.99 -29.49
N SER A 429 19.88 -17.72 -29.70
CA SER A 429 19.41 -18.23 -31.00
C SER A 429 18.06 -17.69 -31.41
#